data_AF-A0A432SVB2-F1
#
_entry.id   AF-A0A432SVB2-F1
#
_cell.length_a   1.000
_cell.length_b   1.000
_cell.length_c   1.000
_cell.angle_alpha   90.00
_cell.angle_beta   90.00
_cell.angle_gamma   90.00
#
_symmetry.space_group_name_H-M   'P 1'
#
loop_
_entity.id
_entity.type
_entity.pdbx_description
1 polymer ?
#
loop_
_entity_poly.entity_id
_entity_poly.type
_entity_poly.pdbx_seq_one_letter_code
_entity_poly.pdbx_strand_id
1 'polypeptide(L)' 'MSWSGYWSRRITIEHRLVYKVSDDNLIIAQCRYHYQ' A
#
# COMPACT_ATOMS: atom_id res chain seq x y z
N MET A 1 -3.23 -17.98 1.29
CA MET A 1 -3.49 -16.61 1.80
C MET A 1 -3.66 -15.71 0.60
N SER A 2 -4.88 -15.22 0.38
CA SER A 2 -5.23 -14.46 -0.82
C SER A 2 -5.00 -12.98 -0.55
N TRP A 3 -4.03 -12.36 -1.24
CA TRP A 3 -3.84 -10.89 -1.25
C TRP A 3 -4.94 -10.16 -2.05
N SER A 4 -6.06 -10.83 -2.32
CA SER A 4 -7.18 -10.27 -3.07
C SER A 4 -7.78 -9.08 -2.30
N GLY A 5 -7.72 -7.90 -2.91
CA GLY A 5 -8.27 -6.66 -2.36
C GLY A 5 -7.22 -5.65 -1.89
N TYR A 6 -5.92 -5.91 -2.04
CA TYR A 6 -4.89 -4.89 -1.87
C TYR A 6 -4.55 -4.23 -3.21
N TRP A 7 -4.41 -2.91 -3.18
CA TRP A 7 -3.94 -2.11 -4.30
C TRP A 7 -2.47 -1.74 -4.12
N SER A 8 -1.77 -1.63 -5.24
CA SER A 8 -0.39 -1.16 -5.30
C SER A 8 -0.33 0.14 -6.09
N ARG A 9 0.21 1.19 -5.48
CA ARG A 9 0.48 2.46 -6.13
C ARG A 9 1.99 2.72 -6.16
N ARG A 10 2.48 3.16 -7.32
CA ARG A 10 3.88 3.60 -7.45
C ARG A 10 4.02 4.97 -6.79
N ILE A 11 4.91 5.10 -5.81
CA ILE A 11 5.32 6.40 -5.26
C ILE A 11 6.52 6.91 -6.07
N THR A 12 7.52 6.05 -6.26
CA THR A 12 8.67 6.28 -7.14
C THR A 12 8.84 5.09 -8.09
N ILE A 13 9.89 5.10 -8.90
CA ILE A 13 10.22 3.98 -9.79
C ILE A 13 10.46 2.70 -8.96
N GLU A 14 11.15 2.83 -7.83
CA GLU A 14 11.53 1.77 -6.89
C GLU A 14 10.45 1.50 -5.83
N HIS A 15 9.78 2.54 -5.33
CA HIS A 15 8.89 2.39 -4.18
C HIS A 15 7.43 2.10 -4.58
N ARG A 16 6.81 1.18 -3.83
CA ARG A 16 5.40 0.83 -3.93
C ARG A 16 4.73 1.04 -2.58
N LEU A 17 3.61 1.73 -2.59
CA LEU A 17 2.65 1.73 -1.49
C LEU A 17 1.68 0.59 -1.73
N VAL A 18 1.58 -0.34 -0.79
CA VAL A 18 0.56 -1.39 -0.80
C VAL A 18 -0.46 -1.08 0.27
N TYR A 19 -1.71 -0.89 -0.13
CA TYR A 19 -2.78 -0.48 0.76
C TYR A 19 -4.12 -1.14 0.40
N LYS A 20 -5.05 -1.12 1.34
CA LYS A 20 -6.44 -1.50 1.15
C LYS A 20 -7.32 -0.46 1.81
N VAL A 21 -8.43 -0.10 1.16
CA VAL A 21 -9.50 0.67 1.81
C VAL A 21 -10.55 -0.33 2.27
N SER A 22 -10.94 -0.24 3.54
CA SER A 22 -12.00 -1.04 4.13
C SER A 22 -12.88 -0.12 4.96
N ASP A 23 -14.12 0.07 4.54
CA ASP A 23 -15.07 0.99 5.16
C ASP A 23 -14.42 2.38 5.30
N ASP A 24 -14.25 2.88 6.53
CA ASP A 24 -13.61 4.17 6.83
C ASP A 24 -12.10 4.07 7.12
N ASN A 25 -11.50 2.90 6.93
CA ASN A 25 -10.11 2.63 7.28
C ASN A 25 -9.23 2.48 6.04
N LEU A 26 -8.08 3.16 6.07
CA LEU A 26 -6.99 2.96 5.13
C LEU A 26 -5.91 2.07 5.77
N ILE A 27 -5.82 0.83 5.32
CA ILE A 27 -4.86 -0.14 5.83
C ILE A 27 -3.61 -0.12 4.94
N ILE A 28 -2.47 0.27 5.50
CA ILE A 28 -1.18 0.25 4.80
C ILE A 28 -0.44 -1.05 5.14
N ALA A 29 -0.29 -1.94 4.16
CA ALA A 29 0.43 -3.19 4.32
C ALA A 29 1.94 -3.03 4.10
N GLN A 30 2.34 -2.09 3.23
CA GLN A 30 3.75 -1.81 2.96
C GLN A 30 3.95 -0.36 2.53
N CYS A 31 4.85 0.34 3.24
CA CYS A 31 5.38 1.65 2.87
C CYS A 31 6.81 1.73 3.38
N ARG A 32 7.81 1.45 2.53
CA ARG A 32 9.23 1.56 2.87
C ARG A 32 9.83 2.78 2.17
N TYR A 33 10.66 3.53 2.90
CA TYR A 33 11.46 4.67 2.42
C TYR A 33 10.68 5.92 1.94
N HIS A 34 9.44 6.12 2.38
CA HIS A 34 8.68 7.32 2.00
C HIS A 34 8.98 8.56 2.86
N TYR A 35 9.54 8.37 4.06
CA TYR A 35 9.87 9.46 4.98
C TYR A 35 11.38 9.44 5.23
N GLN A 36 12.09 10.30 4.51
CA GLN A 36 13.38 10.85 4.94
C GLN A 36 13.14 12.26 5.47
#